data_AF-A0A177ECG7-F1
#
_entry.id   AF-A0A177ECG7-F1
#
_cell.length_a   1.000
_cell.length_b   1.000
_cell.length_c   1.000
_cell.angle_alpha   90.00
_cell.angle_beta   90.00
_cell.angle_gamma   90.00
#
_symmetry.space_group_name_H-M   'P 1'
#
loop_
_entity.id
_entity.type
_entity.pdbx_description
1 polymer ?
#
loop_
_entity_poly.entity_id
_entity_poly.type
_entity_poly.pdbx_seq_one_letter_code
_entity_poly.pdbx_strand_id
1 'polypeptide(L)'
;MEEKTQLVSTKRLQALLSCIDKEEKLDKEAAQIISQFTEKYISDILCRAALITKHKGNQAISGDDIKFVLETEFDYFIATGK
;
A
#
# COMPACT_ATOMS: atom_id res chain seq x y z
N MET A 1 5.81 23.91 -11.36
CA MET A 1 5.10 23.01 -10.42
C MET A 1 5.42 21.61 -10.88
N GLU A 2 6.25 20.87 -10.12
CA GLU A 2 6.48 19.46 -10.40
C GLU A 2 5.15 18.73 -10.20
N GLU A 3 4.66 18.04 -11.23
CA GLU A 3 3.59 17.06 -11.06
C GLU A 3 4.09 16.01 -10.07
N LYS A 4 3.61 16.06 -8.81
CA LYS A 4 3.78 14.95 -7.88
C LYS A 4 3.21 13.72 -8.57
N THR A 5 4.09 12.81 -8.99
CA THR A 5 3.69 11.54 -9.58
C THR A 5 2.99 10.75 -8.48
N GLN A 6 1.65 10.73 -8.52
CA GLN A 6 0.87 9.92 -7.59
C GLN A 6 1.28 8.47 -7.70
N LEU A 7 1.52 7.82 -6.56
CA LEU A 7 2.00 6.43 -6.54
C LEU A 7 0.95 5.47 -7.13
N VAL A 8 -0.34 5.80 -6.96
CA VAL A 8 -1.47 5.08 -7.59
C VAL A 8 -2.31 6.07 -8.39
N SER A 9 -2.46 5.82 -9.69
CA SER A 9 -3.26 6.69 -10.54
C SER A 9 -4.77 6.46 -10.35
N THR A 10 -5.57 7.52 -10.55
CA THR A 10 -7.04 7.44 -10.52
C THR A 10 -7.60 6.36 -11.45
N LYS A 11 -6.96 6.14 -12.61
CA LYS A 11 -7.37 5.08 -13.55
C LYS A 11 -7.25 3.68 -12.93
N ARG A 12 -6.20 3.42 -12.13
CA ARG A 12 -6.02 2.14 -11.44
C ARG A 12 -7.01 1.97 -10.29
N LEU A 13 -7.28 3.05 -9.55
CA LEU A 13 -8.30 3.03 -8.50
C LEU A 13 -9.69 2.74 -9.06
N GLN A 14 -10.08 3.40 -10.16
CA GLN A 14 -11.36 3.12 -10.82
C GLN A 14 -11.42 1.69 -11.38
N ALA A 15 -10.34 1.19 -11.98
CA ALA A 15 -10.28 -0.18 -12.46
C ALA A 15 -10.43 -1.20 -11.32
N LEU A 16 -9.85 -0.94 -10.15
CA LEU A 16 -10.02 -1.75 -8.95
C LEU A 16 -11.46 -1.71 -8.43
N LEU A 17 -12.06 -0.52 -8.35
CA LEU A 17 -13.46 -0.35 -7.92
C LEU A 17 -14.41 -1.13 -8.84
N SER A 18 -14.18 -1.10 -10.15
CA SER A 18 -14.99 -1.83 -11.13
C SER A 18 -14.91 -3.36 -11.02
N CYS A 19 -13.94 -3.91 -10.29
CA CYS A 19 -13.91 -5.34 -9.94
C CYS A 19 -14.89 -5.70 -8.81
N ILE A 20 -15.32 -4.71 -8.03
CA ILE A 20 -16.21 -4.86 -6.87
C ILE A 20 -17.63 -4.44 -7.25
N ASP A 21 -17.76 -3.22 -7.79
CA ASP A 21 -19.01 -2.65 -8.30
C ASP A 21 -18.74 -1.93 -9.63
N LYS A 22 -19.40 -2.38 -10.70
CA LYS A 22 -19.21 -1.85 -12.05
C LYS A 22 -19.92 -0.51 -12.28
N GLU A 23 -20.99 -0.27 -11.54
CA GLU A 23 -21.82 0.93 -11.69
C GLU A 23 -21.27 2.08 -10.84
N GLU A 24 -20.51 1.76 -9.79
CA GLU A 24 -19.89 2.75 -8.92
C GLU A 24 -18.71 3.47 -9.60
N LYS A 25 -18.72 4.80 -9.50
CA LYS A 25 -17.68 5.68 -10.04
C LYS A 25 -17.01 6.44 -8.90
N LEU A 26 -15.69 6.43 -8.92
CA LEU A 26 -14.89 7.19 -7.99
C LEU A 26 -14.85 8.65 -8.45
N ASP A 27 -15.36 9.55 -7.61
CA ASP A 27 -15.21 10.98 -7.88
C ASP A 27 -13.74 11.42 -7.71
N LYS A 28 -13.43 12.62 -8.21
CA LYS A 28 -12.06 13.14 -8.25
C LYS A 28 -11.48 13.38 -6.86
N GLU A 29 -12.29 13.83 -5.90
CA GLU A 29 -11.83 14.16 -4.56
C GLU A 29 -11.58 12.88 -3.75
N ALA A 30 -12.51 11.92 -3.79
CA ALA A 30 -12.34 10.59 -3.24
C ALA A 30 -11.09 9.91 -3.81
N ALA A 31 -10.87 9.99 -5.13
CA ALA A 31 -9.68 9.44 -5.75
C ALA A 31 -8.37 10.06 -5.23
N GLN A 32 -8.36 11.37 -5.00
CA GLN A 32 -7.19 12.06 -4.45
C GLN A 32 -6.94 11.66 -3.00
N ILE A 33 -7.99 11.60 -2.18
CA ILE A 33 -7.90 11.18 -0.77
C ILE A 33 -7.38 9.74 -0.67
N ILE A 34 -7.95 8.82 -1.45
CA ILE A 34 -7.51 7.42 -1.46
C ILE A 34 -6.05 7.30 -1.93
N SER A 35 -5.65 8.07 -2.94
CA SER A 35 -4.25 8.09 -3.40
C SER A 35 -3.30 8.55 -2.29
N GLN A 36 -3.62 9.65 -1.61
CA GLN A 36 -2.81 10.16 -0.49
C GLN A 36 -2.76 9.19 0.68
N PHE A 37 -3.91 8.59 1.00
CA PHE A 37 -4.00 7.56 2.03
C PHE A 37 -3.13 6.35 1.70
N THR A 38 -3.13 5.91 0.44
CA THR A 38 -2.30 4.78 -0.03
C THR A 38 -0.81 5.10 0.13
N GLU A 39 -0.37 6.31 -0.20
CA GLU A 39 1.01 6.74 0.00
C GLU A 39 1.41 6.71 1.49
N LYS A 40 0.55 7.25 2.37
CA LYS A 40 0.78 7.18 3.81
C LYS A 40 0.83 5.73 4.30
N TYR A 41 -0.10 4.89 3.84
CA TYR A 41 -0.20 3.49 4.22
C TYR A 41 1.06 2.70 3.84
N ILE A 42 1.56 2.87 2.62
CA ILE A 42 2.81 2.25 2.15
C ILE A 42 4.00 2.75 2.98
N SER A 43 4.07 4.06 3.24
CA SER A 43 5.13 4.63 4.07
C SER A 43 5.13 4.05 5.49
N ASP A 44 3.95 3.89 6.10
CA ASP A 44 3.82 3.34 7.45
C ASP A 44 4.32 1.88 7.50
N ILE A 45 3.95 1.05 6.52
CA ILE A 45 4.44 -0.33 6.40
C ILE A 45 5.95 -0.37 6.23
N LEU A 46 6.49 0.40 5.27
CA LEU A 46 7.92 0.40 4.96
C LEU A 46 8.78 0.90 6.12
N CYS A 47 8.32 1.93 6.85
CA CYS A 47 9.03 2.43 8.03
C CYS A 47 9.16 1.34 9.09
N ARG A 48 8.09 0.60 9.37
CA ARG A 48 8.09 -0.45 10.39
C ARG A 48 8.88 -1.68 9.94
N ALA A 49 8.76 -2.07 8.68
CA ALA A 49 9.57 -3.13 8.09
C ALA A 49 11.08 -2.78 8.15
N ALA A 50 11.44 -1.51 7.92
CA ALA A 50 12.82 -1.04 8.06
C ALA A 50 13.34 -1.15 9.50
N LEU A 51 12.51 -0.86 10.50
CA LEU A 51 12.89 -1.02 11.92
C LEU A 51 13.14 -2.49 12.27
N ILE A 52 12.29 -3.41 11.80
CA ILE A 52 12.47 -4.85 11.98
C ILE A 52 13.74 -5.34 11.27
N THR A 53 13.93 -4.91 10.02
CA THR A 53 15.13 -5.22 9.21
C THR A 53 16.40 -4.82 9.97
N LYS A 54 16.42 -3.60 10.50
CA LYS A 54 17.53 -3.07 11.30
C LYS A 54 17.73 -3.86 12.59
N HIS A 55 16.66 -4.25 13.27
CA HIS A 55 16.73 -5.06 14.48
C HIS A 55 17.37 -6.44 14.22
N LYS A 56 17.10 -7.04 13.05
CA LYS A 56 17.73 -8.30 12.60
C LYS A 56 19.19 -8.14 12.16
N GLY A 57 19.72 -6.91 12.07
CA GLY A 57 21.07 -6.63 11.57
C GLY A 57 21.20 -6.65 10.04
N ASN A 58 20.08 -6.70 9.31
CA ASN A 58 20.07 -6.71 7.84
C ASN A 58 20.15 -5.28 7.27
N GLN A 59 20.63 -5.17 6.03
CA GLN A 59 20.77 -3.88 5.32
C GLN A 59 19.69 -3.64 4.26
N ALA A 60 18.86 -4.65 3.97
CA ALA A 60 17.81 -4.58 2.96
C ALA A 60 16.51 -5.18 3.52
N ILE A 61 15.40 -4.48 3.27
CA ILE A 61 14.07 -4.95 3.66
C ILE A 61 13.74 -6.21 2.86
N SER A 62 13.37 -7.28 3.56
CA SER A 62 12.94 -8.53 2.94
C SER A 62 11.41 -8.63 2.87
N GLY A 63 10.91 -9.55 2.05
CA GLY A 63 9.47 -9.86 2.00
C GLY A 63 8.93 -10.35 3.34
N ASP A 64 9.73 -11.05 4.13
CA ASP A 64 9.34 -11.55 5.46
C ASP A 64 9.18 -10.41 6.47
N ASP A 65 9.96 -9.33 6.35
CA ASP A 65 9.80 -8.14 7.19
C ASP A 65 8.47 -7.43 6.91
N ILE A 66 8.13 -7.28 5.62
CA ILE A 66 6.85 -6.70 5.20
C ILE A 66 5.69 -7.58 5.63
N LYS A 67 5.79 -8.89 5.41
CA LYS A 67 4.76 -9.86 5.78
C LYS A 67 4.49 -9.82 7.29
N PHE A 68 5.54 -9.80 8.10
CA PHE A 68 5.42 -9.72 9.56
C PHE A 68 4.66 -8.46 9.99
N VAL A 69 4.97 -7.29 9.43
CA VAL A 69 4.25 -6.03 9.71
C VAL A 69 2.77 -6.15 9.34
N LEU A 70 2.48 -6.66 8.15
CA LEU A 70 1.11 -6.83 7.67
C LEU A 70 0.28 -7.76 8.56
N GLU A 71 0.85 -8.87 9.00
CA GLU A 71 0.17 -9.86 9.85
C GLU A 71 -0.01 -9.38 11.29
N THR A 72 0.94 -8.63 11.83
CA THR A 72 0.93 -8.25 13.27
C THR A 72 0.22 -6.93 13.55
N GLU A 73 0.13 -6.04 12.58
CA GLU A 73 -0.37 -4.67 12.82
C GLU A 73 -1.55 -4.27 11.94
N PHE A 74 -1.77 -4.98 10.85
CA PHE A 74 -2.83 -4.69 9.88
C PHE A 74 -3.77 -5.87 9.65
N ASP A 75 -3.60 -6.98 10.38
CA ASP A 75 -4.40 -8.21 10.29
C ASP A 75 -4.52 -8.78 8.86
N TYR A 76 -3.51 -8.55 8.01
CA TYR A 76 -3.46 -9.07 6.65
C TYR A 76 -2.64 -10.35 6.57
N PHE A 77 -3.28 -11.44 6.16
CA PHE A 77 -2.62 -12.72 5.93
C PHE A 77 -2.42 -12.95 4.44
N ILE A 78 -1.17 -12.79 3.97
CA ILE A 78 -0.81 -13.07 2.59
C ILE A 78 -0.42 -14.54 2.48
N ALA A 79 -1.26 -15.32 1.78
CA ALA A 79 -0.92 -16.68 1.43
C ALA A 79 0.31 -16.69 0.52
N THR A 80 1.33 -17.48 0.87
CA THR A 80 2.44 -17.76 -0.03
C THR A 80 1.90 -18.66 -1.13
N GLY A 81 1.70 -18.11 -2.34
CA GLY A 81 1.39 -18.91 -3.53
C GLY A 81 2.44 -20.01 -3.69
N LYS A 82 1.97 -21.25 -3.82
CA LYS A 82 2.83 -22.39 -4.18
C LYS A 82 3.23 -22.31 -5.64
#